data_AF-A0A7V4LQ28-F1
#
_entry.id   AF-A0A7V4LQ28-F1
#
_cell.length_a   1.000
_cell.length_b   1.000
_cell.length_c   1.000
_cell.angle_alpha   90.00
_cell.angle_beta   90.00
_cell.angle_gamma   90.00
#
_symmetry.space_group_name_H-M   'P 1'
#
loop_
_entity.id
_entity.type
_entity.pdbx_description
1 polymer ?
#
loop_
_entity_poly.entity_id
_entity_poly.type
_entity_poly.pdbx_seq_one_letter_code
_entity_poly.pdbx_strand_id
1 'polypeptide(L)'
;MRILIAPDKFKGSLDAGEVAETILDGLTTGGFRGNAILFPMADGGEGTVDILVRHSQGIYRTAVVNDPLFRKITARYGTDKEGKRAYIEMSAASGLTLLKEKERNCLNTTTYGTGELMLDAFRNGCEEIVVCLGGSATNDGGIGMAAALGYRFYDKSGNLVIPTGKNLIRIHDYDDVAIHDLVFENRVRVLCDVTAPLYGKEGAAFVYGPQKGATPSDVSLLDHGLKKLAQLVEQKTGKDYSMIPGAGAAGGLGFGLMAFCRGLLLPGFDMVSRLTGFGEELKKCDLVITGEGRYDEQTLQGKTVEGIRQMAIREGKPMLV
;
A
#
# COMPACT_ATOMS: atom_id res chain seq x y z
N MET A 1 20.31 -29.39 -9.84
CA MET A 1 19.90 -28.51 -8.74
C MET A 1 19.36 -27.22 -9.31
N ARG A 2 18.12 -26.87 -8.95
CA ARG A 2 17.43 -25.62 -9.27
C ARG A 2 17.30 -24.77 -8.01
N ILE A 3 17.93 -23.60 -8.01
CA ILE A 3 17.87 -22.63 -6.92
C ILE A 3 16.86 -21.54 -7.30
N LEU A 4 15.94 -21.24 -6.39
CA LEU A 4 15.06 -20.06 -6.50
C LEU A 4 15.64 -18.96 -5.61
N ILE A 5 16.02 -17.82 -6.19
CA ILE A 5 16.60 -16.67 -5.47
C ILE A 5 15.50 -15.64 -5.33
N ALA A 6 14.89 -15.55 -4.15
CA ALA A 6 13.70 -14.75 -3.90
C ALA A 6 13.83 -13.76 -2.73
N PRO A 7 14.78 -12.81 -2.79
CA PRO A 7 14.96 -11.82 -1.74
C PRO A 7 13.90 -10.71 -1.79
N ASP A 8 13.77 -9.99 -0.67
CA ASP A 8 13.19 -8.65 -0.63
C ASP A 8 14.29 -7.59 -0.81
N LYS A 9 13.90 -6.33 -0.95
CA LYS A 9 14.81 -5.19 -0.98
C LYS A 9 15.60 -5.06 0.31
N PHE A 10 16.82 -4.56 0.16
CA PHE A 10 17.64 -4.16 1.30
C PHE A 10 17.43 -2.68 1.54
N LYS A 11 16.43 -2.35 2.38
CA LYS A 11 15.92 -0.99 2.57
C LYS A 11 17.04 0.04 2.78
N GLY A 12 17.08 1.05 1.91
CA GLY A 12 18.10 2.10 1.92
C GLY A 12 19.44 1.72 1.26
N SER A 13 19.52 0.54 0.63
CA SER A 13 20.70 0.05 -0.09
C SER A 13 20.34 -0.46 -1.49
N LEU A 14 19.91 -1.72 -1.61
CA LEU A 14 19.67 -2.40 -2.88
C LEU A 14 18.18 -2.71 -3.06
N ASP A 15 17.67 -2.64 -4.28
CA ASP A 15 16.36 -3.18 -4.62
C ASP A 15 16.38 -4.72 -4.65
N ALA A 16 15.20 -5.35 -4.62
CA ALA A 16 15.12 -6.81 -4.56
C ALA A 16 15.72 -7.51 -5.79
N GLY A 17 15.71 -6.85 -6.96
CA GLY A 17 16.35 -7.35 -8.17
C GLY A 17 17.87 -7.34 -8.04
N GLU A 18 18.43 -6.22 -7.60
CA GLU A 18 19.86 -6.06 -7.35
C GLU A 18 20.38 -7.06 -6.30
N VAL A 19 19.61 -7.31 -5.23
CA VAL A 19 19.94 -8.34 -4.23
C VAL A 19 19.96 -9.72 -4.90
N ALA A 20 18.96 -10.04 -5.71
CA ALA A 20 18.86 -11.34 -6.38
C ALA A 20 20.04 -11.57 -7.34
N GLU A 21 20.41 -10.55 -8.11
CA GLU A 21 21.57 -10.56 -9.00
C GLU A 21 22.88 -10.73 -8.22
N THR A 22 23.03 -10.02 -7.10
CA THR A 22 24.22 -10.13 -6.23
C THR A 22 24.37 -11.54 -5.65
N ILE A 23 23.27 -12.18 -5.22
CA ILE A 23 23.29 -13.58 -4.75
C ILE A 23 23.71 -14.53 -5.87
N LEU A 24 23.18 -14.33 -7.09
CA LEU A 24 23.54 -15.14 -8.25
C LEU A 24 25.03 -15.01 -8.61
N ASP A 25 25.57 -13.80 -8.58
CA ASP A 25 26.98 -13.53 -8.82
C ASP A 25 27.87 -14.23 -7.80
N GLY A 26 27.50 -14.18 -6.51
CA GLY A 26 28.17 -14.89 -5.44
C GLY A 26 28.17 -16.41 -5.64
N LEU A 27 27.01 -17.00 -5.99
CA LEU A 27 26.89 -18.42 -6.29
C LEU A 27 27.76 -18.84 -7.48
N THR A 28 27.73 -18.04 -8.55
CA THR A 28 28.46 -18.31 -9.79
C THR A 28 29.97 -18.25 -9.56
N THR A 29 30.43 -17.24 -8.81
CA THR A 29 31.83 -17.06 -8.39
C THR A 29 32.28 -18.21 -7.49
N GLY A 30 31.40 -18.66 -6.59
CA GLY A 30 31.61 -19.83 -5.73
C GLY A 30 31.60 -21.19 -6.46
N GLY A 31 31.44 -21.20 -7.79
CA GLY A 31 31.52 -22.42 -8.60
C GLY A 31 30.19 -23.12 -8.86
N PHE A 32 29.05 -22.54 -8.48
CA PHE A 32 27.75 -23.07 -8.86
C PHE A 32 27.58 -23.02 -10.40
N ARG A 33 27.10 -24.12 -10.99
CA ARG A 33 26.85 -24.28 -12.45
C ARG A 33 25.46 -24.82 -12.76
N GLY A 34 24.56 -24.83 -11.76
CA GLY A 34 23.19 -25.31 -11.92
C GLY A 34 22.25 -24.24 -12.45
N ASN A 35 20.95 -24.50 -12.34
CA ASN A 35 19.91 -23.55 -12.75
C ASN A 35 19.55 -22.64 -11.57
N ALA A 36 19.72 -21.33 -11.71
CA ALA A 36 19.28 -20.34 -10.73
C ALA A 36 18.24 -19.41 -11.35
N ILE A 37 17.13 -19.21 -10.63
CA ILE A 37 16.02 -18.36 -11.07
C ILE A 37 15.95 -17.15 -10.15
N LEU A 38 16.09 -15.97 -10.73
CA LEU A 38 15.88 -14.71 -10.03
C LEU A 38 14.38 -14.45 -9.92
N PHE A 39 13.89 -14.39 -8.70
CA PHE A 39 12.48 -14.20 -8.39
C PHE A 39 12.34 -13.15 -7.28
N PRO A 40 12.70 -11.87 -7.53
CA PRO A 40 12.63 -10.85 -6.50
C PRO A 40 11.19 -10.72 -5.98
N MET A 41 11.06 -10.54 -4.68
CA MET A 41 9.79 -10.52 -3.94
C MET A 41 9.58 -9.19 -3.24
N ALA A 42 8.35 -8.98 -2.78
CA ALA A 42 7.96 -7.86 -1.94
C ALA A 42 6.74 -8.25 -1.08
N ASP A 43 6.40 -7.39 -0.13
CA ASP A 43 5.38 -7.61 0.87
C ASP A 43 4.17 -6.67 0.73
N GLY A 44 4.06 -5.85 -0.32
CA GLY A 44 2.98 -4.85 -0.42
C GLY A 44 3.37 -3.46 0.08
N GLY A 45 4.60 -3.28 0.56
CA GLY A 45 5.22 -1.99 0.81
C GLY A 45 5.80 -1.32 -0.44
N GLU A 46 6.69 -0.36 -0.22
CA GLU A 46 7.43 0.36 -1.27
C GLU A 46 8.21 -0.60 -2.18
N GLY A 47 8.16 -0.36 -3.50
CA GLY A 47 8.81 -1.21 -4.52
C GLY A 47 8.00 -2.42 -4.95
N THR A 48 6.84 -2.69 -4.34
CA THR A 48 5.97 -3.81 -4.74
C THR A 48 5.43 -3.66 -6.16
N VAL A 49 5.12 -2.43 -6.59
CA VAL A 49 4.64 -2.19 -7.96
C VAL A 49 5.68 -2.63 -8.98
N ASP A 50 6.95 -2.34 -8.73
CA ASP A 50 8.02 -2.68 -9.66
C ASP A 50 8.17 -4.22 -9.79
N ILE A 51 8.01 -4.94 -8.68
CA ILE A 51 7.95 -6.41 -8.64
C ILE A 51 6.76 -6.96 -9.43
N LEU A 52 5.55 -6.44 -9.18
CA LEU A 52 4.34 -6.90 -9.85
C LEU A 52 4.37 -6.59 -11.35
N VAL A 53 4.86 -5.43 -11.76
CA VAL A 53 5.06 -5.07 -13.18
C VAL A 53 6.05 -6.02 -13.83
N ARG A 54 7.21 -6.28 -13.20
CA ARG A 54 8.23 -7.19 -13.75
C ARG A 54 7.67 -8.60 -13.97
N HIS A 55 7.04 -9.19 -12.95
CA HIS A 55 6.52 -10.57 -13.03
C HIS A 55 5.33 -10.69 -13.98
N SER A 56 4.48 -9.67 -14.07
CA SER A 56 3.33 -9.67 -14.99
C SER A 56 3.67 -9.25 -16.43
N GLN A 57 4.94 -8.97 -16.74
CA GLN A 57 5.39 -8.39 -18.02
C GLN A 57 4.59 -7.11 -18.35
N GLY A 58 4.32 -6.35 -17.31
CA GLY A 58 3.53 -5.14 -17.34
C GLY A 58 4.25 -3.93 -17.92
N ILE A 59 3.54 -2.82 -17.95
CA ILE A 59 4.09 -1.51 -18.33
C ILE A 59 3.74 -0.46 -17.28
N TYR A 60 4.60 0.55 -17.16
CA TYR A 60 4.31 1.74 -16.38
C TYR A 60 3.45 2.73 -17.17
N ARG A 61 2.57 3.41 -16.45
CA ARG A 61 1.79 4.57 -16.91
C ARG A 61 2.05 5.75 -15.98
N THR A 62 1.80 6.95 -16.49
CA THR A 62 1.94 8.19 -15.71
C THR A 62 0.68 9.02 -15.80
N ALA A 63 0.40 9.76 -14.74
CA ALA A 63 -0.71 10.71 -14.68
C ALA A 63 -0.29 11.97 -13.91
N VAL A 64 -0.87 13.11 -14.28
CA VAL A 64 -0.70 14.37 -13.55
C VAL A 64 -1.69 14.41 -12.40
N VAL A 65 -1.19 14.31 -11.18
CA VAL A 65 -1.98 14.21 -9.95
C VAL A 65 -1.55 15.27 -8.94
N ASN A 66 -2.30 15.39 -7.86
CA ASN A 66 -1.96 16.22 -6.71
C ASN A 66 -1.08 15.44 -5.73
N ASP A 67 0.02 16.05 -5.30
CA ASP A 67 0.85 15.54 -4.22
C ASP A 67 0.15 15.72 -2.85
N PRO A 68 0.78 15.33 -1.71
CA PRO A 68 0.16 15.47 -0.41
C PRO A 68 -0.28 16.90 -0.07
N LEU A 69 0.32 17.94 -0.68
CA LEU A 69 0.02 19.35 -0.41
C LEU A 69 -0.79 20.01 -1.55
N PHE A 70 -1.46 19.23 -2.39
CA PHE A 70 -2.22 19.68 -3.56
C PHE A 70 -1.38 20.36 -4.66
N ARG A 71 -0.06 20.12 -4.71
CA ARG A 71 0.80 20.57 -5.81
C ARG A 71 0.70 19.57 -6.96
N LYS A 72 0.69 20.04 -8.20
CA LYS A 72 0.66 19.12 -9.35
C LYS A 72 2.02 18.45 -9.55
N ILE A 73 2.01 17.12 -9.65
CA ILE A 73 3.16 16.26 -9.94
C ILE A 73 2.79 15.23 -10.99
N THR A 74 3.79 14.70 -11.69
CA THR A 74 3.62 13.49 -12.50
C THR A 74 3.94 12.29 -11.63
N ALA A 75 2.94 11.45 -11.35
CA ALA A 75 3.10 10.20 -10.63
C ALA A 75 2.99 9.01 -11.59
N ARG A 76 3.57 7.87 -11.19
CA ARG A 76 3.53 6.63 -11.98
C ARG A 76 2.73 5.54 -11.28
N TYR A 77 2.15 4.64 -12.07
CA TYR A 77 1.60 3.37 -11.62
C TYR A 77 1.91 2.27 -12.64
N GLY A 78 1.81 1.00 -12.23
CA GLY A 78 2.02 -0.15 -13.09
C GLY A 78 0.71 -0.70 -13.63
N THR A 79 0.78 -1.42 -14.74
CA THR A 79 -0.32 -2.28 -15.23
C THR A 79 0.23 -3.65 -15.58
N ASP A 80 -0.60 -4.69 -15.53
CA ASP A 80 -0.24 -5.98 -16.13
C ASP A 80 -0.13 -5.90 -17.66
N LYS A 81 0.38 -6.95 -18.28
CA LYS A 81 0.57 -7.02 -19.74
C LYS A 81 -0.70 -6.73 -20.55
N GLU A 82 -1.86 -7.11 -20.02
CA GLU A 82 -3.16 -6.96 -20.69
C GLU A 82 -3.79 -5.58 -20.44
N GLY A 83 -3.23 -4.78 -19.53
CA GLY A 83 -3.80 -3.49 -19.12
C GLY A 83 -5.10 -3.61 -18.34
N LYS A 84 -5.39 -4.80 -17.78
CA LYS A 84 -6.62 -5.12 -17.04
C LYS A 84 -6.47 -4.90 -15.56
N ARG A 85 -5.27 -5.06 -15.01
CA ARG A 85 -4.97 -4.80 -13.60
C ARG A 85 -3.99 -3.66 -13.47
N ALA A 86 -4.31 -2.67 -12.64
CA ALA A 86 -3.37 -1.64 -12.23
C ALA A 86 -2.72 -1.99 -10.87
N TYR A 87 -1.46 -1.61 -10.72
CA TYR A 87 -0.68 -1.69 -9.50
C TYR A 87 -0.32 -0.27 -9.07
N ILE A 88 -0.87 0.19 -7.95
CA ILE A 88 -0.68 1.56 -7.46
C ILE A 88 0.02 1.52 -6.11
N GLU A 89 1.17 2.17 -6.02
CA GLU A 89 1.79 2.53 -4.74
C GLU A 89 1.26 3.90 -4.32
N MET A 90 0.56 3.96 -3.18
CA MET A 90 -0.03 5.23 -2.72
C MET A 90 1.05 6.30 -2.48
N SER A 91 2.28 5.89 -2.15
CA SER A 91 3.43 6.77 -1.97
C SER A 91 3.81 7.55 -3.22
N ALA A 92 3.51 7.04 -4.42
CA ALA A 92 3.82 7.71 -5.68
C ALA A 92 3.10 9.05 -5.82
N ALA A 93 1.92 9.20 -5.20
CA ALA A 93 1.14 10.44 -5.21
C ALA A 93 0.96 11.06 -3.82
N SER A 94 1.05 10.26 -2.76
CA SER A 94 0.70 10.66 -1.39
C SER A 94 1.78 10.26 -0.37
N GLY A 95 3.02 10.09 -0.82
CA GLY A 95 4.15 9.59 -0.03
C GLY A 95 4.94 10.65 0.72
N LEU A 96 5.59 10.23 1.81
CA LEU A 96 6.42 11.08 2.68
C LEU A 96 7.68 11.59 1.97
N THR A 97 8.17 10.86 0.97
CA THR A 97 9.34 11.21 0.15
C THR A 97 9.08 12.38 -0.80
N LEU A 98 7.81 12.71 -1.07
CA LEU A 98 7.40 13.87 -1.86
C LEU A 98 7.51 15.19 -1.07
N LEU A 99 7.75 15.10 0.24
CA LEU A 99 7.80 16.25 1.14
C LEU A 99 9.22 16.47 1.67
N LYS A 100 9.64 17.73 1.68
CA LYS A 100 10.80 18.16 2.47
C LYS A 100 10.49 17.95 3.95
N GLU A 101 11.51 17.75 4.76
CA GLU A 101 11.32 17.51 6.21
C GLU A 101 10.47 18.59 6.89
N LYS A 102 10.72 19.87 6.57
CA LYS A 102 9.94 21.02 7.07
C LYS A 102 8.48 21.09 6.57
N GLU A 103 8.15 20.34 5.51
CA GLU A 103 6.81 20.27 4.94
C GLU A 103 5.97 19.14 5.56
N ARG A 104 6.60 18.25 6.34
CA ARG A 104 5.93 17.10 6.96
C ARG A 104 5.00 17.58 8.06
N ASN A 105 3.71 17.64 7.72
CA ASN A 105 2.65 17.89 8.67
C ASN A 105 1.36 17.22 8.19
N CYS A 106 1.09 16.02 8.72
CA CYS A 106 -0.04 15.20 8.27
C CYS A 106 -1.43 15.80 8.53
N LEU A 107 -1.53 16.90 9.29
CA LEU A 107 -2.76 17.70 9.38
C LEU A 107 -3.18 18.33 8.05
N ASN A 108 -2.20 18.72 7.23
CA ASN A 108 -2.42 19.47 6.00
C ASN A 108 -2.33 18.60 4.74
N THR A 109 -1.91 17.35 4.89
CA THR A 109 -1.69 16.44 3.76
C THR A 109 -2.97 15.72 3.34
N THR A 110 -3.06 15.32 2.07
CA THR A 110 -4.21 14.62 1.49
C THR A 110 -3.80 13.36 0.71
N THR A 111 -4.70 12.37 0.66
CA THR A 111 -4.62 11.20 -0.23
C THR A 111 -5.22 11.46 -1.63
N TYR A 112 -5.59 12.70 -1.95
CA TYR A 112 -6.29 13.06 -3.19
C TYR A 112 -5.61 12.51 -4.45
N GLY A 113 -4.29 12.66 -4.59
CA GLY A 113 -3.56 12.12 -5.74
C GLY A 113 -3.60 10.60 -5.88
N THR A 114 -3.73 9.87 -4.78
CA THR A 114 -3.93 8.41 -4.84
C THR A 114 -5.26 8.09 -5.52
N GLY A 115 -6.33 8.82 -5.19
CA GLY A 115 -7.63 8.67 -5.86
C GLY A 115 -7.58 9.11 -7.33
N GLU A 116 -6.80 10.14 -7.68
CA GLU A 116 -6.58 10.52 -9.08
C GLU A 116 -5.85 9.42 -9.87
N LEU A 117 -4.86 8.73 -9.29
CA LEU A 117 -4.22 7.57 -9.93
C LEU A 117 -5.22 6.42 -10.15
N MET A 118 -6.05 6.14 -9.16
CA MET A 118 -7.10 5.12 -9.28
C MET A 118 -8.09 5.46 -10.40
N LEU A 119 -8.53 6.72 -10.44
CA LEU A 119 -9.44 7.21 -11.47
C LEU A 119 -8.83 7.13 -12.86
N ASP A 120 -7.56 7.51 -13.01
CA ASP A 120 -6.83 7.39 -14.28
C ASP A 120 -6.75 5.93 -14.74
N ALA A 121 -6.37 5.00 -13.84
CA ALA A 121 -6.32 3.58 -14.15
C ALA A 121 -7.66 3.03 -14.65
N PHE A 122 -8.76 3.35 -13.95
CA PHE A 122 -10.10 2.93 -14.37
C PHE A 122 -10.51 3.54 -15.72
N ARG A 123 -10.22 4.82 -15.95
CA ARG A 123 -10.50 5.49 -17.25
C ARG A 123 -9.71 4.88 -18.40
N ASN A 124 -8.53 4.31 -18.11
CA ASN A 124 -7.70 3.59 -19.07
C ASN A 124 -8.10 2.11 -19.23
N GLY A 125 -9.26 1.69 -18.70
CA GLY A 125 -9.84 0.37 -18.95
C GLY A 125 -9.39 -0.71 -17.98
N CYS A 126 -8.70 -0.37 -16.89
CA CYS A 126 -8.40 -1.34 -15.83
C CYS A 126 -9.69 -1.82 -15.17
N GLU A 127 -9.81 -3.13 -15.01
CA GLU A 127 -10.91 -3.82 -14.36
C GLU A 127 -10.63 -4.01 -12.87
N GLU A 128 -9.37 -4.10 -12.48
CA GLU A 128 -8.94 -4.30 -11.10
C GLU A 128 -7.79 -3.35 -10.74
N ILE A 129 -7.74 -2.89 -9.49
CA ILE A 129 -6.66 -2.09 -8.92
C ILE A 129 -6.14 -2.77 -7.67
N VAL A 130 -4.83 -2.92 -7.62
CA VAL A 130 -4.08 -3.38 -6.46
C VAL A 130 -3.36 -2.16 -5.86
N VAL A 131 -3.77 -1.76 -4.66
CA VAL A 131 -3.20 -0.62 -3.95
C VAL A 131 -2.25 -1.10 -2.86
N CYS A 132 -1.01 -0.64 -2.90
CA CYS A 132 0.04 -0.92 -1.92
C CYS A 132 0.11 0.21 -0.89
N LEU A 133 -0.03 -0.14 0.40
CA LEU A 133 -0.09 0.83 1.51
C LEU A 133 1.27 0.97 2.21
N GLY A 134 2.22 1.64 1.55
CA GLY A 134 3.55 1.94 2.11
C GLY A 134 3.89 3.44 2.03
N GLY A 135 4.70 3.94 2.96
CA GLY A 135 5.38 5.24 2.81
C GLY A 135 4.51 6.50 2.83
N SER A 136 3.28 6.45 3.36
CA SER A 136 2.33 7.58 3.34
C SER A 136 2.82 8.84 4.07
N ALA A 137 2.55 10.02 3.51
CA ALA A 137 2.65 11.32 4.20
C ALA A 137 1.41 11.67 5.03
N THR A 138 0.32 10.94 4.83
CA THR A 138 -1.05 11.39 5.13
C THR A 138 -1.62 10.83 6.42
N ASN A 139 -2.60 11.53 6.99
CA ASN A 139 -3.47 11.03 8.07
C ASN A 139 -4.90 11.59 7.92
N ASP A 140 -5.50 11.40 6.75
CA ASP A 140 -6.80 11.95 6.38
C ASP A 140 -7.91 10.89 6.34
N GLY A 141 -7.66 9.64 6.77
CA GLY A 141 -8.68 8.59 6.75
C GLY A 141 -9.12 8.16 5.34
N GLY A 142 -8.37 8.53 4.31
CA GLY A 142 -8.72 8.25 2.91
C GLY A 142 -9.80 9.16 2.33
N ILE A 143 -10.21 10.23 3.02
CA ILE A 143 -11.21 11.18 2.50
C ILE A 143 -10.69 11.94 1.25
N GLY A 144 -9.38 12.14 1.13
CA GLY A 144 -8.76 12.73 -0.07
C GLY A 144 -8.96 11.84 -1.28
N MET A 145 -8.57 10.57 -1.16
CA MET A 145 -8.79 9.55 -2.19
C MET A 145 -10.28 9.45 -2.57
N ALA A 146 -11.17 9.38 -1.57
CA ALA A 146 -12.60 9.33 -1.81
C ALA A 146 -13.11 10.58 -2.56
N ALA A 147 -12.64 11.77 -2.17
CA ALA A 147 -13.02 13.02 -2.82
C ALA A 147 -12.59 13.06 -4.30
N ALA A 148 -11.40 12.57 -4.62
CA ALA A 148 -10.94 12.47 -6.00
C ALA A 148 -11.78 11.48 -6.84
N LEU A 149 -12.39 10.48 -6.21
CA LEU A 149 -13.30 9.52 -6.86
C LEU A 149 -14.75 10.04 -6.99
N GLY A 150 -15.06 11.20 -6.40
CA GLY A 150 -16.36 11.87 -6.55
C GLY A 150 -17.17 12.02 -5.26
N TYR A 151 -16.70 11.48 -4.12
CA TYR A 151 -17.34 11.74 -2.83
C TYR A 151 -17.24 13.21 -2.44
N ARG A 152 -18.23 13.70 -1.71
CA ARG A 152 -18.24 15.07 -1.17
C ARG A 152 -18.47 15.03 0.33
N PHE A 153 -17.63 15.73 1.08
CA PHE A 153 -17.72 15.82 2.53
C PHE A 153 -18.16 17.23 2.93
N TYR A 154 -19.11 17.34 3.85
CA TYR A 154 -19.72 18.59 4.26
C TYR A 154 -19.51 18.85 5.75
N ASP A 155 -19.33 20.11 6.11
CA ASP A 155 -19.39 20.54 7.51
C ASP A 155 -20.84 20.81 7.97
N LYS A 156 -21.00 21.19 9.24
CA LYS A 156 -22.32 21.45 9.85
C LYS A 156 -23.13 22.54 9.14
N SER A 157 -22.46 23.42 8.41
CA SER A 157 -23.10 24.53 7.68
C SER A 157 -23.42 24.15 6.22
N GLY A 158 -23.15 22.90 5.82
CA GLY A 158 -23.35 22.43 4.46
C GLY A 158 -22.23 22.83 3.48
N ASN A 159 -21.11 23.36 3.98
CA ASN A 159 -19.98 23.72 3.12
C ASN A 159 -19.07 22.52 2.85
N LEU A 160 -18.50 22.46 1.65
CA LEU A 160 -17.51 21.44 1.30
C LEU A 160 -16.26 21.54 2.18
N VAL A 161 -15.81 20.38 2.66
CA VAL A 161 -14.62 20.23 3.48
C VAL A 161 -13.42 19.94 2.59
N ILE A 162 -12.33 20.70 2.76
CA ILE A 162 -11.04 20.38 2.13
C ILE A 162 -10.52 19.05 2.72
N PRO A 163 -10.28 18.01 1.92
CA PRO A 163 -10.06 16.65 2.41
C PRO A 163 -8.64 16.45 2.94
N THR A 164 -8.41 16.90 4.18
CA THR A 164 -7.12 16.81 4.90
C THR A 164 -7.34 16.37 6.35
N GLY A 165 -6.29 15.87 7.00
CA GLY A 165 -6.36 15.33 8.36
C GLY A 165 -6.98 16.28 9.40
N LYS A 166 -6.57 17.56 9.43
CA LYS A 166 -7.14 18.55 10.38
C LYS A 166 -8.63 18.77 10.23
N ASN A 167 -9.16 18.52 9.04
CA ASN A 167 -10.54 18.80 8.72
C ASN A 167 -11.47 17.61 8.97
N LEU A 168 -10.94 16.43 9.31
CA LEU A 168 -11.73 15.26 9.68
C LEU A 168 -12.78 15.58 10.76
N ILE A 169 -12.37 16.35 11.77
CA ILE A 169 -13.26 16.72 12.89
C ILE A 169 -14.45 17.59 12.45
N ARG A 170 -14.32 18.30 11.32
CA ARG A 170 -15.34 19.21 10.79
C ARG A 170 -16.41 18.47 9.99
N ILE A 171 -16.10 17.27 9.48
CA ILE A 171 -17.03 16.48 8.68
C ILE A 171 -18.28 16.17 9.51
N HIS A 172 -19.42 16.56 8.98
CA HIS A 172 -20.74 16.31 9.55
C HIS A 172 -21.54 15.34 8.68
N ASP A 173 -21.36 15.42 7.36
CA ASP A 173 -22.06 14.57 6.41
C ASP A 173 -21.19 14.30 5.17
N TYR A 174 -21.55 13.30 4.36
CA TYR A 174 -20.96 13.08 3.03
C TYR A 174 -21.97 12.48 2.04
N ASP A 175 -21.80 12.75 0.75
CA ASP A 175 -22.59 12.12 -0.31
C ASP A 175 -21.71 11.45 -1.38
N ASP A 176 -22.34 10.59 -2.15
CA ASP A 176 -21.79 9.81 -3.25
C ASP A 176 -22.41 10.17 -4.61
N VAL A 177 -23.10 11.33 -4.71
CA VAL A 177 -23.89 11.70 -5.89
C VAL A 177 -23.03 11.88 -7.14
N ALA A 178 -21.76 12.26 -6.97
CA ALA A 178 -20.80 12.46 -8.06
C ALA A 178 -19.84 11.28 -8.25
N ILE A 179 -20.07 10.14 -7.60
CA ILE A 179 -19.24 8.96 -7.85
C ILE A 179 -19.37 8.59 -9.33
N HIS A 180 -18.23 8.45 -9.99
CA HIS A 180 -18.20 7.92 -11.34
C HIS A 180 -18.87 6.54 -11.37
N ASP A 181 -19.60 6.21 -12.43
CA ASP A 181 -20.27 4.90 -12.67
C ASP A 181 -19.34 3.66 -12.60
N LEU A 182 -18.06 3.86 -12.28
CA LEU A 182 -17.09 2.87 -11.88
C LEU A 182 -17.50 2.26 -10.54
N VAL A 183 -18.49 1.36 -10.56
CA VAL A 183 -18.83 0.52 -9.41
C VAL A 183 -17.59 -0.26 -8.99
N PHE A 184 -17.08 0.02 -7.79
CA PHE A 184 -15.79 -0.51 -7.29
C PHE A 184 -15.88 -1.92 -6.67
N GLU A 185 -17.07 -2.52 -6.62
CA GLU A 185 -17.28 -3.78 -5.93
C GLU A 185 -16.39 -4.90 -6.50
N ASN A 186 -15.57 -5.50 -5.63
CA ASN A 186 -14.58 -6.53 -5.97
C ASN A 186 -13.50 -6.11 -6.97
N ARG A 187 -13.29 -4.81 -7.19
CA ARG A 187 -12.28 -4.28 -8.13
C ARG A 187 -11.08 -3.66 -7.45
N VAL A 188 -11.10 -3.46 -6.13
CA VAL A 188 -10.00 -2.87 -5.37
C VAL A 188 -9.45 -3.87 -4.36
N ARG A 189 -8.19 -4.24 -4.52
CA ARG A 189 -7.42 -5.03 -3.56
C ARG A 189 -6.42 -4.14 -2.87
N VAL A 190 -6.29 -4.30 -1.57
CA VAL A 190 -5.44 -3.42 -0.75
C VAL A 190 -4.44 -4.28 -0.02
N LEU A 191 -3.16 -4.12 -0.35
CA LEU A 191 -2.07 -4.85 0.26
C LEU A 191 -1.66 -4.10 1.52
N CYS A 192 -1.88 -4.74 2.66
CA CYS A 192 -1.65 -4.16 3.96
C CYS A 192 -1.06 -5.18 4.90
N ASP A 193 0.07 -4.78 5.47
CA ASP A 193 0.89 -5.63 6.32
C ASP A 193 0.93 -5.15 7.77
N VAL A 194 0.26 -4.05 8.08
CA VAL A 194 0.08 -3.61 9.46
C VAL A 194 -1.31 -4.00 9.95
N THR A 195 -1.43 -4.23 11.26
CA THR A 195 -2.69 -4.64 11.89
C THR A 195 -3.36 -3.49 12.66
N ALA A 196 -2.76 -2.30 12.66
CA ALA A 196 -3.27 -1.14 13.39
C ALA A 196 -4.75 -0.86 13.04
N PRO A 197 -5.64 -0.69 14.04
CA PRO A 197 -7.00 -0.21 13.81
C PRO A 197 -6.99 1.25 13.35
N LEU A 198 -8.15 1.80 12.99
CA LEU A 198 -8.25 3.17 12.50
C LEU A 198 -7.83 4.21 13.55
N TYR A 199 -8.34 4.07 14.77
CA TYR A 199 -8.15 5.02 15.87
C TYR A 199 -7.86 4.29 17.19
N GLY A 200 -7.51 5.05 18.23
CA GLY A 200 -7.10 4.55 19.54
C GLY A 200 -5.58 4.53 19.70
N LYS A 201 -5.10 4.05 20.85
CA LYS A 201 -3.66 4.07 21.20
C LYS A 201 -2.77 3.31 20.22
N GLU A 202 -3.32 2.27 19.59
CA GLU A 202 -2.66 1.47 18.55
C GLU A 202 -3.09 1.89 17.13
N GLY A 203 -3.89 2.96 17.01
CA GLY A 203 -4.47 3.41 15.76
C GLY A 203 -3.56 4.32 14.92
N ALA A 204 -4.07 4.72 13.77
CA ALA A 204 -3.31 5.41 12.73
C ALA A 204 -2.56 6.66 13.24
N ALA A 205 -3.27 7.53 13.97
CA ALA A 205 -2.74 8.80 14.44
C ALA A 205 -1.66 8.60 15.52
N PHE A 206 -1.91 7.74 16.51
CA PHE A 206 -0.97 7.51 17.61
C PHE A 206 0.30 6.79 17.16
N VAL A 207 0.16 5.75 16.33
CA VAL A 207 1.30 4.92 15.92
C VAL A 207 2.12 5.59 14.82
N TYR A 208 1.48 6.20 13.82
CA TYR A 208 2.16 6.68 12.61
C TYR A 208 2.12 8.19 12.41
N GLY A 209 1.33 8.94 13.18
CA GLY A 209 1.28 10.40 13.11
C GLY A 209 2.62 11.08 13.41
N PRO A 210 3.35 10.71 14.48
CA PRO A 210 4.61 11.39 14.86
C PRO A 210 5.68 11.39 13.76
N GLN A 211 5.90 10.26 13.08
CA GLN A 211 6.84 10.17 11.96
C GLN A 211 6.42 11.00 10.73
N LYS A 212 5.16 11.44 10.68
CA LYS A 212 4.59 12.32 9.64
C LYS A 212 4.46 13.78 10.12
N GLY A 213 5.11 14.14 11.23
CA GLY A 213 5.18 15.49 11.76
C GLY A 213 4.02 15.90 12.66
N ALA A 214 3.23 14.96 13.20
CA ALA A 214 2.19 15.27 14.19
C ALA A 214 2.79 15.50 15.58
N THR A 215 2.41 16.60 16.23
CA THR A 215 2.63 16.81 17.66
C THR A 215 1.62 15.99 18.50
N PRO A 216 1.80 15.84 19.83
CA PRO A 216 0.83 15.14 20.67
C PRO A 216 -0.60 15.69 20.61
N SER A 217 -0.76 17.01 20.46
CA SER A 217 -2.07 17.63 20.26
C SER A 217 -2.67 17.30 18.89
N ASP A 218 -1.83 17.27 17.84
CA ASP A 218 -2.27 16.91 16.49
C ASP A 218 -2.71 15.46 16.43
N VAL A 219 -1.98 14.55 17.08
CA VAL A 219 -2.34 13.14 17.22
C VAL A 219 -3.73 13.01 17.84
N SER A 220 -3.98 13.73 18.93
CA SER A 220 -5.28 13.71 19.61
C SER A 220 -6.42 14.22 18.71
N LEU A 221 -6.18 15.32 17.98
CA LEU A 221 -7.14 15.88 17.02
C LEU A 221 -7.46 14.91 15.88
N LEU A 222 -6.42 14.32 15.28
CA LEU A 222 -6.52 13.36 14.19
C LEU A 222 -7.28 12.11 14.62
N ASP A 223 -6.95 11.55 15.78
CA ASP A 223 -7.61 10.35 16.32
C ASP A 223 -9.12 10.57 16.53
N HIS A 224 -9.50 11.71 17.12
CA HIS A 224 -10.91 12.10 17.27
C HIS A 224 -11.60 12.28 15.92
N GLY A 225 -10.92 12.92 14.96
CA GLY A 225 -11.43 13.08 13.60
C GLY A 225 -11.69 11.75 12.90
N LEU A 226 -10.73 10.82 12.98
CA LEU A 226 -10.85 9.47 12.42
C LEU A 226 -11.99 8.68 13.06
N LYS A 227 -12.12 8.74 14.39
CA LYS A 227 -13.23 8.09 15.12
C LYS A 227 -14.59 8.63 14.67
N LYS A 228 -14.72 9.96 14.53
CA LYS A 228 -15.94 10.60 14.06
C LYS A 228 -16.28 10.21 12.62
N LEU A 229 -15.28 10.13 11.75
CA LEU A 229 -15.46 9.66 10.37
C LEU A 229 -15.96 8.22 10.34
N ALA A 230 -15.37 7.33 11.14
CA ALA A 230 -15.82 5.93 11.24
C ALA A 230 -17.28 5.82 11.69
N GLN A 231 -17.67 6.56 12.73
CA GLN A 231 -19.06 6.59 13.21
C GLN A 231 -20.03 7.06 12.14
N LEU A 232 -19.67 8.08 11.36
CA LEU A 232 -20.50 8.58 10.26
C LEU A 232 -20.62 7.54 9.13
N VAL A 233 -19.53 6.86 8.79
CA VAL A 233 -19.56 5.78 7.79
C VAL A 233 -20.41 4.60 8.27
N GLU A 234 -20.27 4.17 9.52
CA GLU A 234 -21.08 3.11 10.11
C GLU A 234 -22.56 3.48 10.11
N GLN A 235 -22.91 4.70 10.50
CA GLN A 235 -24.28 5.20 10.49
C GLN A 235 -24.91 5.14 9.09
N LYS A 236 -24.16 5.47 8.04
CA LYS A 236 -24.68 5.49 6.66
C LYS A 236 -24.71 4.13 5.98
N THR A 237 -23.73 3.27 6.28
CA THR A 237 -23.53 2.01 5.56
C THR A 237 -23.99 0.79 6.35
N GLY A 238 -24.21 0.94 7.66
CA GLY A 238 -24.50 -0.16 8.58
C GLY A 238 -23.30 -1.07 8.87
N LYS A 239 -22.08 -0.67 8.49
CA LYS A 239 -20.86 -1.47 8.64
C LYS A 239 -19.76 -0.68 9.33
N ASP A 240 -19.20 -1.27 10.38
CA ASP A 240 -17.99 -0.76 11.04
C ASP A 240 -16.74 -1.39 10.40
N TYR A 241 -15.87 -0.53 9.85
CA TYR A 241 -14.58 -0.91 9.31
C TYR A 241 -13.41 -0.48 10.21
N SER A 242 -13.68 0.22 11.31
CA SER A 242 -12.67 0.94 12.09
C SER A 242 -11.74 0.02 12.87
N MET A 243 -12.23 -1.15 13.30
CA MET A 243 -11.48 -2.14 14.07
C MET A 243 -10.94 -3.30 13.24
N ILE A 244 -11.17 -3.30 11.91
CA ILE A 244 -10.58 -4.29 11.02
C ILE A 244 -9.05 -4.13 11.05
N PRO A 245 -8.28 -5.22 11.26
CA PRO A 245 -6.82 -5.14 11.27
C PRO A 245 -6.29 -4.50 9.99
N GLY A 246 -5.54 -3.41 10.12
CA GLY A 246 -4.99 -2.64 9.01
C GLY A 246 -5.88 -1.49 8.51
N ALA A 247 -7.03 -1.25 9.14
CA ALA A 247 -7.85 -0.06 8.90
C ALA A 247 -7.05 1.25 9.09
N GLY A 248 -6.11 1.28 10.03
CA GLY A 248 -5.25 2.44 10.29
C GLY A 248 -4.07 2.60 9.33
N ALA A 249 -3.85 1.65 8.42
CA ALA A 249 -2.74 1.68 7.48
C ALA A 249 -2.76 2.96 6.64
N ALA A 250 -1.55 3.48 6.40
CA ALA A 250 -1.34 4.70 5.61
C ALA A 250 -2.19 5.90 6.08
N GLY A 251 -2.36 6.07 7.41
CA GLY A 251 -3.10 7.21 7.97
C GLY A 251 -4.62 7.07 7.86
N GLY A 252 -5.11 5.83 7.87
CA GLY A 252 -6.53 5.50 7.70
C GLY A 252 -6.96 5.34 6.24
N LEU A 253 -6.04 5.33 5.27
CA LEU A 253 -6.38 5.02 3.88
C LEU A 253 -6.89 3.57 3.73
N GLY A 254 -6.39 2.62 4.54
CA GLY A 254 -6.93 1.25 4.58
C GLY A 254 -8.43 1.24 4.88
N PHE A 255 -8.85 1.97 5.91
CA PHE A 255 -10.26 2.23 6.20
C PHE A 255 -10.99 2.88 5.02
N GLY A 256 -10.43 3.96 4.44
CA GLY A 256 -11.05 4.67 3.34
C GLY A 256 -11.29 3.80 2.10
N LEU A 257 -10.34 2.93 1.75
CA LEU A 257 -10.49 2.00 0.63
C LEU A 257 -11.59 0.96 0.90
N MET A 258 -11.73 0.48 2.13
CA MET A 258 -12.85 -0.42 2.50
C MET A 258 -14.19 0.33 2.49
N ALA A 259 -14.26 1.50 3.10
CA ALA A 259 -15.48 2.27 3.28
C ALA A 259 -16.03 2.84 1.97
N PHE A 260 -15.17 3.41 1.13
CA PHE A 260 -15.56 4.21 -0.04
C PHE A 260 -15.35 3.47 -1.36
N CYS A 261 -14.47 2.48 -1.40
CA CYS A 261 -14.23 1.68 -2.62
C CYS A 261 -14.69 0.24 -2.49
N ARG A 262 -15.27 -0.17 -1.35
CA ARG A 262 -15.58 -1.58 -1.04
C ARG A 262 -14.36 -2.49 -1.27
N GLY A 263 -13.16 -1.95 -1.00
CA GLY A 263 -11.90 -2.63 -1.24
C GLY A 263 -11.71 -3.79 -0.27
N LEU A 264 -11.01 -4.82 -0.75
CA LEU A 264 -10.64 -5.99 0.06
C LEU A 264 -9.22 -5.83 0.58
N LEU A 265 -9.09 -5.72 1.90
CA LEU A 265 -7.80 -5.69 2.58
C LEU A 265 -7.22 -7.11 2.66
N LEU A 266 -5.98 -7.27 2.21
CA LEU A 266 -5.33 -8.56 2.05
C LEU A 266 -3.88 -8.50 2.57
N PRO A 267 -3.37 -9.61 3.15
CA PRO A 267 -1.95 -9.73 3.50
C PRO A 267 -1.11 -9.53 2.24
N GLY A 268 -0.11 -8.66 2.31
CA GLY A 268 0.59 -8.19 1.14
C GLY A 268 1.49 -9.27 0.54
N PHE A 269 2.28 -9.97 1.35
CA PHE A 269 3.08 -11.12 0.89
C PHE A 269 2.22 -12.18 0.17
N ASP A 270 1.10 -12.60 0.76
CA ASP A 270 0.25 -13.65 0.20
C ASP A 270 -0.28 -13.24 -1.19
N MET A 271 -0.66 -11.97 -1.32
CA MET A 271 -1.13 -11.44 -2.59
C MET A 271 -0.03 -11.28 -3.62
N VAL A 272 1.16 -10.81 -3.24
CA VAL A 272 2.31 -10.74 -4.14
C VAL A 272 2.67 -12.15 -4.61
N SER A 273 2.83 -13.11 -3.69
CA SER A 273 3.10 -14.51 -4.00
C SER A 273 2.10 -15.11 -4.99
N ARG A 274 0.80 -14.82 -4.81
CA ARG A 274 -0.25 -15.25 -5.74
C ARG A 274 -0.13 -14.59 -7.10
N LEU A 275 0.09 -13.28 -7.16
CA LEU A 275 0.12 -12.51 -8.41
C LEU A 275 1.38 -12.78 -9.23
N THR A 276 2.50 -13.10 -8.58
CA THR A 276 3.77 -13.42 -9.26
C THR A 276 3.86 -14.90 -9.65
N GLY A 277 3.02 -15.77 -9.07
CA GLY A 277 3.12 -17.21 -9.28
C GLY A 277 4.25 -17.87 -8.49
N PHE A 278 4.70 -17.23 -7.41
CA PHE A 278 5.83 -17.69 -6.58
C PHE A 278 5.67 -19.15 -6.12
N GLY A 279 4.47 -19.53 -5.66
CA GLY A 279 4.21 -20.89 -5.19
C GLY A 279 4.46 -21.97 -6.25
N GLU A 280 4.20 -21.69 -7.52
CA GLU A 280 4.46 -22.62 -8.62
C GLU A 280 5.95 -22.74 -8.94
N GLU A 281 6.72 -21.67 -8.77
CA GLU A 281 8.17 -21.71 -8.91
C GLU A 281 8.85 -22.40 -7.72
N LEU A 282 8.33 -22.19 -6.51
CA LEU A 282 8.80 -22.83 -5.29
C LEU A 282 8.66 -24.35 -5.35
N LYS A 283 7.53 -24.87 -5.83
CA LYS A 283 7.32 -26.32 -6.02
C LYS A 283 8.38 -26.96 -6.91
N LYS A 284 8.87 -26.22 -7.91
CA LYS A 284 9.82 -26.71 -8.90
C LYS A 284 11.28 -26.62 -8.44
N CYS A 285 11.61 -25.89 -7.38
CA CYS A 285 13.00 -25.70 -6.94
C CYS A 285 13.47 -26.83 -6.00
N ASP A 286 14.79 -26.93 -5.84
CA ASP A 286 15.47 -27.83 -4.89
C ASP A 286 15.92 -27.06 -3.62
N LEU A 287 16.09 -25.74 -3.73
CA LEU A 287 16.53 -24.83 -2.67
C LEU A 287 15.95 -23.43 -2.96
N VAL A 288 15.46 -22.75 -1.93
CA VAL A 288 15.17 -21.31 -2.00
C VAL A 288 16.20 -20.52 -1.19
N ILE A 289 16.73 -19.44 -1.77
CA ILE A 289 17.61 -18.48 -1.10
C ILE A 289 16.86 -17.15 -1.06
N THR A 290 16.78 -16.52 0.10
CA THR A 290 16.12 -15.21 0.27
C THR A 290 16.95 -14.33 1.22
N GLY A 291 16.45 -13.15 1.54
CA GLY A 291 17.07 -12.20 2.45
C GLY A 291 16.32 -10.88 2.44
N GLU A 292 16.54 -10.04 3.45
CA GLU A 292 16.02 -8.67 3.54
C GLU A 292 17.01 -7.76 4.31
N GLY A 293 16.96 -6.46 4.07
CA GLY A 293 18.05 -5.55 4.47
C GLY A 293 18.22 -5.25 5.95
N ARG A 294 17.28 -5.65 6.81
CA ARG A 294 17.42 -5.46 8.25
C ARG A 294 16.86 -6.67 8.93
N TYR A 295 17.63 -7.36 9.76
CA TYR A 295 17.20 -8.49 10.58
C TYR A 295 17.23 -8.05 12.06
N ASP A 296 16.26 -7.24 12.49
CA ASP A 296 16.09 -6.81 13.89
C ASP A 296 14.85 -7.47 14.55
N GLU A 297 14.60 -7.24 15.84
CA GLU A 297 13.45 -7.83 16.54
C GLU A 297 12.09 -7.37 15.99
N GLN A 298 12.02 -6.26 15.23
CA GLN A 298 10.85 -5.93 14.40
C GLN A 298 10.85 -6.72 13.09
N THR A 299 12.01 -7.14 12.57
CA THR A 299 12.17 -8.04 11.40
C THR A 299 12.02 -9.55 11.68
N LEU A 300 11.80 -9.99 12.91
CA LEU A 300 11.10 -11.29 13.09
C LEU A 300 9.66 -11.23 12.48
N GLN A 301 9.25 -10.07 11.99
CA GLN A 301 8.09 -9.82 11.12
C GLN A 301 8.47 -9.49 9.65
N GLY A 302 9.65 -9.89 9.18
CA GLY A 302 10.01 -9.80 7.76
C GLY A 302 9.05 -10.63 6.92
N LYS A 303 7.96 -10.02 6.45
CA LYS A 303 6.81 -10.74 5.90
C LYS A 303 7.16 -11.49 4.63
N THR A 304 8.14 -10.98 3.87
CA THR A 304 8.69 -11.70 2.73
C THR A 304 9.45 -12.95 3.18
N VAL A 305 10.43 -12.82 4.08
CA VAL A 305 11.25 -13.97 4.53
C VAL A 305 10.40 -15.00 5.27
N GLU A 306 9.56 -14.57 6.22
CA GLU A 306 8.67 -15.46 6.97
C GLU A 306 7.61 -16.08 6.06
N GLY A 307 7.04 -15.32 5.12
CA GLY A 307 6.11 -15.83 4.12
C GLY A 307 6.74 -16.93 3.26
N ILE A 308 7.96 -16.70 2.76
CA ILE A 308 8.74 -17.69 2.00
C ILE A 308 9.02 -18.91 2.87
N ARG A 309 9.43 -18.72 4.12
CA ARG A 309 9.70 -19.80 5.08
C ARG A 309 8.48 -20.69 5.29
N GLN A 310 7.32 -20.08 5.55
CA GLN A 310 6.07 -20.83 5.76
C GLN A 310 5.69 -21.64 4.51
N MET A 311 5.84 -21.06 3.32
CA MET A 311 5.61 -21.78 2.07
C MET A 311 6.64 -22.90 1.83
N ALA A 312 7.92 -22.64 2.09
CA ALA A 312 8.99 -23.62 1.93
C ALA A 312 8.81 -24.83 2.87
N ILE A 313 8.42 -24.60 4.12
CA ILE A 313 8.08 -25.67 5.08
C ILE A 313 6.91 -26.53 4.55
N ARG A 314 5.84 -25.89 4.05
CA ARG A 314 4.67 -26.61 3.51
C ARG A 314 5.02 -27.46 2.29
N GLU A 315 5.91 -26.96 1.43
CA GLU A 315 6.35 -27.64 0.20
C GLU A 315 7.56 -28.56 0.40
N GLY A 316 8.07 -28.70 1.64
CA GLY A 316 9.24 -29.52 1.96
C GLY A 316 10.53 -29.05 1.30
N LYS A 317 10.68 -27.74 1.05
CA LYS A 317 11.83 -27.14 0.37
C LYS A 317 12.86 -26.62 1.37
N PRO A 318 14.16 -26.98 1.22
CA PRO A 318 15.24 -26.31 1.94
C PRO A 318 15.25 -24.80 1.66
N MET A 319 15.55 -24.01 2.69
CA MET A 319 15.61 -22.56 2.62
C MET A 319 16.91 -22.04 3.25
N LEU A 320 17.53 -21.05 2.63
CA LEU A 320 18.66 -20.28 3.14
C LEU A 320 18.28 -18.78 3.19
N VAL A 321 18.67 -18.10 4.27
CA VAL A 321 18.56 -16.65 4.46
C VAL A 321 19.97 -16.08 4.57
#